data_AF-A0A927HAN1-F1
#
_entry.id   AF-A0A927HAN1-F1
#
_cell.length_a   1.000
_cell.length_b   1.000
_cell.length_c   1.000
_cell.angle_alpha   90.00
_cell.angle_beta   90.00
_cell.angle_gamma   90.00
#
_symmetry.space_group_name_H-M   'P 1'
#
loop_
_entity.id
_entity.type
_entity.pdbx_description
1 polymer ?
#
loop_
_entity_poly.entity_id
_entity_poly.type
_entity_poly.pdbx_seq_one_letter_code
_entity_poly.pdbx_strand_id
1 'polypeptide(L)' 'MSEHQQYLQEREQIDFLIDKGYQIKTISESLDGDIVTFEKIDSNNVTGIETLLIQTPKARKHFSVKLVQQQTT' A
#
# COMPACT_ATOMS: atom_id res chain seq x y z
N MET A 1 15.38 -14.72 4.24
CA MET A 1 15.23 -13.36 4.81
C MET A 1 14.40 -13.47 6.07
N SER A 2 14.65 -12.63 7.08
CA SER A 2 13.80 -12.61 8.28
C SER A 2 12.48 -11.91 7.96
N GLU A 3 11.36 -12.37 8.53
CA GLU A 3 10.04 -11.73 8.43
C GLU A 3 10.10 -10.23 8.76
N HIS A 4 10.96 -9.85 9.71
CA HIS A 4 11.17 -8.44 10.06
C HIS A 4 11.75 -7.60 8.91
N GLN A 5 12.69 -8.16 8.15
CA GLN A 5 13.29 -7.46 7.01
C GLN A 5 12.28 -7.30 5.87
N GLN A 6 11.46 -8.33 5.63
CA GLN A 6 10.40 -8.27 4.64
C GLN A 6 9.35 -7.21 5.01
N TYR A 7 8.96 -7.15 6.28
CA TYR A 7 8.09 -6.09 6.77
C TYR A 7 8.68 -4.69 6.55
N LEU A 8 9.97 -4.48 6.83
CA LEU A 8 10.61 -3.17 6.63
C LEU A 8 10.57 -2.76 5.16
N GLN A 9 10.85 -3.69 4.25
CA GLN A 9 10.80 -3.44 2.80
C GLN A 9 9.36 -3.10 2.34
N GLU A 10 8.38 -3.88 2.77
CA GLU A 10 6.95 -3.64 2.45
C GLU A 10 6.51 -2.28 2.99
N ARG A 11 6.86 -1.94 4.24
CA ARG A 11 6.55 -0.64 4.85
C ARG A 11 7.17 0.52 4.07
N GLU A 12 8.45 0.43 3.73
CA GLU A 12 9.15 1.46 2.96
C GLU A 12 8.51 1.67 1.58
N GLN A 13 8.10 0.59 0.90
CA GLN A 13 7.40 0.69 -0.38
C GLN A 13 6.04 1.37 -0.25
N ILE A 14 5.26 0.99 0.78
CA ILE A 14 3.95 1.62 1.06
C ILE A 14 4.14 3.13 1.32
N ASP A 15 5.04 3.49 2.22
CA ASP A 15 5.28 4.89 2.59
C ASP A 15 5.82 5.69 1.38
N PHE A 16 6.70 5.10 0.58
CA PHE A 16 7.23 5.74 -0.64
C PHE A 16 6.14 6.07 -1.67
N LEU A 17 5.19 5.16 -1.89
CA LEU A 17 4.08 5.41 -2.81
C LEU A 17 3.15 6.52 -2.27
N ILE A 18 2.85 6.48 -0.97
CA ILE A 18 2.01 7.48 -0.32
C ILE A 18 2.67 8.87 -0.40
N ASP A 19 3.96 8.98 -0.10
CA ASP A 19 4.73 10.23 -0.15
C ASP A 19 4.80 10.79 -1.59
N LYS A 20 4.76 9.93 -2.61
CA LYS A 20 4.67 10.33 -4.02
C LYS A 20 3.27 10.81 -4.45
N GLY A 21 2.30 10.79 -3.54
CA GLY A 21 0.92 11.19 -3.78
C GLY A 21 0.03 10.08 -4.34
N TYR A 22 0.45 8.81 -4.25
CA TYR A 22 -0.45 7.70 -4.55
C TYR A 22 -1.39 7.44 -3.37
N GLN A 23 -2.60 7.01 -3.68
CA GLN A 23 -3.63 6.65 -2.71
C GLN A 23 -4.00 5.19 -2.86
N ILE A 24 -4.40 4.54 -1.77
CA ILE A 24 -4.83 3.14 -1.82
C ILE A 24 -6.22 3.11 -2.45
N LYS A 25 -6.37 2.35 -3.54
CA LYS A 25 -7.63 2.25 -4.28
C LYS A 25 -8.36 0.95 -4.02
N THR A 26 -7.64 -0.16 -4.13
CA THR A 26 -8.22 -1.50 -4.08
C THR A 26 -7.32 -2.41 -3.27
N ILE A 27 -7.93 -3.28 -2.47
CA ILE A 27 -7.24 -4.33 -1.73
C ILE A 27 -7.90 -5.65 -2.13
N SER A 28 -7.09 -6.62 -2.53
CA SER A 28 -7.53 -7.98 -2.83
C SER A 28 -6.76 -8.96 -1.94
N GLU A 29 -7.45 -9.61 -1.03
CA GLU A 29 -6.86 -10.64 -0.16
C GLU A 29 -6.62 -11.93 -0.95
N SER A 30 -5.48 -12.58 -0.70
CA SER A 30 -5.15 -13.89 -1.26
C SER A 30 -4.44 -14.76 -0.22
N LEU A 31 -4.35 -16.07 -0.50
CA LEU A 31 -3.66 -17.01 0.40
C LEU A 31 -2.17 -16.70 0.56
N ASP A 32 -1.57 -16.04 -0.43
CA ASP A 32 -0.15 -15.67 -0.45
C ASP A 32 0.12 -14.25 0.08
N GLY A 33 -0.94 -13.50 0.47
CA GLY A 33 -0.86 -12.13 0.95
C GLY A 33 -1.91 -11.21 0.32
N ASP A 34 -1.89 -9.94 0.70
CA ASP A 34 -2.83 -8.94 0.21
C ASP A 34 -2.23 -8.18 -0.96
N ILE A 35 -2.96 -8.11 -2.07
CA ILE A 35 -2.60 -7.30 -3.23
C ILE A 35 -3.22 -5.92 -3.02
N VAL A 36 -2.38 -4.91 -2.84
CA VAL A 36 -2.79 -3.52 -2.63
C VAL A 36 -2.47 -2.70 -3.87
N THR A 37 -3.49 -2.18 -4.52
CA THR A 37 -3.36 -1.30 -5.69
C THR A 37 -3.45 0.15 -5.25
N PHE A 38 -2.47 0.93 -5.72
CA PHE A 38 -2.30 2.34 -5.48
C PHE A 38 -2.53 3.11 -6.79
N GLU A 39 -3.29 4.19 -6.71
CA GLU A 39 -3.54 5.09 -7.84
C GLU A 39 -3.05 6.50 -7.53
N LYS A 40 -2.40 7.13 -8.50
CA LYS A 40 -2.07 8.54 -8.47
C LYS A 40 -2.99 9.28 -9.44
N ILE A 41 -3.72 10.27 -8.93
CA ILE A 41 -4.63 11.09 -9.71
C ILE A 41 -4.02 12.48 -9.87
N ASP A 42 -3.95 12.97 -11.10
CA ASP A 42 -3.62 14.37 -11.42
C ASP A 42 -4.72 14.92 -12.33
N SER A 43 -5.29 16.06 -11.97
CA SER A 43 -6.27 16.77 -12.80
C SER A 43 -7.42 15.86 -13.31
N ASN A 44 -7.97 15.04 -12.42
CA ASN A 44 -9.00 14.02 -12.66
C ASN A 44 -8.61 12.84 -13.57
N ASN A 45 -7.34 12.68 -13.91
CA ASN A 45 -6.84 11.55 -14.68
C ASN A 45 -5.90 10.68 -13.83
N VAL A 46 -6.01 9.36 -14.00
CA VAL A 46 -5.07 8.43 -13.38
C VAL A 46 -3.73 8.56 -14.12
N THR A 47 -2.71 9.04 -13.42
CA THR A 47 -1.35 9.24 -13.96
C THR A 47 -0.38 8.14 -13.57
N GLY A 48 -0.75 7.30 -12.60
CA GLY A 48 0.06 6.16 -12.19
C GLY A 48 -0.77 5.12 -11.46
N ILE A 49 -0.45 3.85 -11.71
CA ILE A 49 -1.01 2.70 -10.99
C ILE A 49 0.17 1.84 -10.55
N GLU A 50 0.22 1.52 -9.27
CA GLU A 50 1.24 0.65 -8.69
C GLU A 50 0.56 -0.44 -7.86
N THR A 51 1.11 -1.65 -7.86
CA THR A 51 0.55 -2.77 -7.09
C THR A 51 1.62 -3.39 -6.22
N LEU A 52 1.33 -3.56 -4.93
CA LEU A 52 2.21 -4.21 -3.97
C LEU A 52 1.55 -5.49 -3.45
N LEU A 53 2.33 -6.57 -3.39
CA LEU A 53 1.95 -7.79 -2.67
C LEU A 53 2.48 -7.71 -1.25
N ILE A 54 1.57 -7.62 -0.29
CA ILE A 54 1.86 -7.49 1.14
C ILE A 54 1.66 -8.83 1.83
N GLN A 55 2.74 -9.45 2.28
CA GLN A 55 2.70 -10.79 2.85
C GLN A 55 2.77 -10.74 4.37
N THR A 56 3.45 -9.74 4.95
CA THR A 56 3.64 -9.69 6.40
C THR A 56 2.41 -9.13 7.14
N PRO A 57 2.02 -9.73 8.29
CA PRO A 57 0.92 -9.21 9.10
C PRO A 57 1.13 -7.78 9.59
N LYS A 58 2.38 -7.39 9.84
CA LYS A 58 2.74 -6.04 10.29
C LYS A 58 2.53 -5.01 9.19
N ALA A 59 2.85 -5.34 7.93
CA ALA A 59 2.60 -4.44 6.80
C ALA A 59 1.09 -4.31 6.53
N ARG A 60 0.30 -5.38 6.71
CA ARG A 60 -1.17 -5.31 6.66
C ARG A 60 -1.76 -4.29 7.62
N LYS A 61 -1.30 -4.33 8.88
CA LYS A 61 -1.68 -3.33 9.87
C LYS A 61 -1.26 -1.92 9.45
N HIS A 62 -0.07 -1.77 8.87
CA HIS A 62 0.47 -0.48 8.44
C HIS A 62 -0.37 0.16 7.33
N PHE A 63 -0.59 -0.53 6.20
CA PHE A 63 -1.39 0.05 5.11
C PHE A 63 -2.85 0.25 5.52
N SER A 64 -3.39 -0.58 6.41
CA SER A 64 -4.76 -0.42 6.93
C SER A 64 -4.92 0.89 7.70
N VAL A 65 -3.93 1.26 8.53
CA VAL A 65 -3.91 2.56 9.21
C VAL A 65 -3.83 3.71 8.20
N LYS A 66 -2.96 3.58 7.18
CA LYS A 66 -2.83 4.59 6.11
C LYS A 66 -4.13 4.76 5.32
N LEU A 67 -4.83 3.67 5.02
CA LEU A 67 -6.13 3.69 4.34
C LEU A 67 -7.18 4.47 5.16
N VAL A 68 -7.28 4.18 6.46
CA VAL A 68 -8.21 4.90 7.35
C VAL A 68 -7.88 6.39 7.42
N GLN A 69 -6.59 6.74 7.48
CA GLN A 69 -6.13 8.14 7.44
C GLN A 69 -6.52 8.84 6.14
N GLN A 70 -6.43 8.16 4.99
CA GLN A 70 -6.84 8.69 3.69
C GLN A 70 -8.35 8.96 3.61
N GLN A 71 -9.19 8.16 4.28
CA GLN A 71 -10.66 8.32 4.24
C GLN A 71 -11.19 9.37 5.23
N THR A 72 -10.39 9.73 6.24
CA THR A 72 -10.80 10.69 7.28
C THR A 72 -10.45 12.14 6.92
N THR A 73 -9.68 12.35 5.85
CA THR A 73 -9.25 13.67 5.36
C THR A 73 -10.10 14.11 4.18
#